data_AF-A0A6P2I437-F1
#
_entry.id   AF-A0A6P2I437-F1
#
_cell.length_a   1.000
_cell.length_b   1.000
_cell.length_c   1.000
_cell.angle_alpha   90.00
_cell.angle_beta   90.00
_cell.angle_gamma   90.00
#
_symmetry.space_group_name_H-M   'P 1'
#
loop_
_entity.id
_entity.type
_entity.pdbx_description
1 polymer ?
#
loop_
_entity_poly.entity_id
_entity_poly.type
_entity_poly.pdbx_seq_one_letter_code
_entity_poly.pdbx_strand_id
1 'polypeptide(L)'
;MDAPAPPLFVPRAQWRNSDEYPDIDYADRDGWAWEFLRRSTRYAANYAALQAETRYAIADSAASLRDEFCLRWHISTPADPATRWLAPERPAIGQIAPAIFRPLEMPAMDGECFATTHSSDIPMTSRHALVRVCLDQDIRSQLKAAEQLLGTPRMTPRPEIGDDGQPVIVLAPPKSEFRIILRHLHFVLRTLDALAGTGMSADADIFDPWPTSLLQEIVHTFRHESDSGRFPDGLDFRVDAVRGWMQTAYRCVMARGYIQIATGQTVI
;
A
#
# COMPACT_ATOMS: atom_id res chain seq x y z
N MET A 1 -32.37 11.78 -2.50
CA MET A 1 -31.11 12.34 -3.04
C MET A 1 -30.01 11.53 -2.39
N ASP A 2 -29.34 10.70 -3.17
CA ASP A 2 -28.17 9.97 -2.68
C ASP A 2 -27.02 10.96 -2.48
N ALA A 3 -26.32 10.83 -1.35
CA ALA A 3 -25.14 11.64 -1.09
C ALA A 3 -24.08 11.37 -2.17
N PRO A 4 -23.35 12.39 -2.64
CA PRO A 4 -22.28 12.19 -3.61
C PRO A 4 -21.25 11.20 -3.03
N ALA A 5 -20.79 10.27 -3.87
CA ALA A 5 -19.79 9.30 -3.46
C ALA A 5 -18.52 10.01 -2.94
N PRO A 6 -17.91 9.50 -1.86
CA PRO A 6 -16.77 10.14 -1.24
C PRO A 6 -15.56 10.18 -2.20
N PRO A 7 -14.70 11.20 -2.09
CA PRO A 7 -13.52 11.29 -2.93
C PRO A 7 -12.55 10.13 -2.63
N LEU A 8 -11.90 9.60 -3.67
CA LEU A 8 -10.91 8.52 -3.50
C LEU A 8 -9.63 8.98 -2.80
N PHE A 9 -9.28 10.25 -3.03
CA PHE A 9 -8.02 10.84 -2.59
C PHE A 9 -8.24 12.13 -1.81
N VAL A 10 -7.35 12.39 -0.87
CA VAL A 10 -7.28 13.65 -0.12
C VAL A 10 -6.07 14.43 -0.62
N PRO A 11 -6.24 15.67 -1.14
CA PRO A 11 -5.09 16.49 -1.49
C PRO A 11 -4.31 16.83 -0.23
N ARG A 12 -2.98 16.64 -0.26
CA ARG A 12 -2.11 16.92 0.90
C ARG A 12 -1.09 18.01 0.66
N ALA A 13 -1.01 18.50 -0.58
CA ALA A 13 -0.12 19.56 -1.01
C ALA A 13 -0.74 20.32 -2.19
N GLN A 14 -0.27 21.54 -2.42
CA GLN A 14 -0.59 22.29 -3.62
C GLN A 14 0.25 21.78 -4.78
N TRP A 15 -0.37 21.10 -5.75
CA TRP A 15 0.35 20.46 -6.86
C TRP A 15 1.20 21.40 -7.72
N ARG A 16 0.92 22.71 -7.70
CA ARG A 16 1.73 23.75 -8.38
C ARG A 16 2.97 24.17 -7.58
N ASN A 17 3.08 23.78 -6.31
CA ASN A 17 4.20 24.09 -5.45
C ASN A 17 5.11 22.87 -5.27
N SER A 18 6.21 22.82 -6.02
CA SER A 18 7.11 21.66 -6.00
C SER A 18 7.79 21.42 -4.64
N ASP A 19 7.99 22.46 -3.82
CA ASP A 19 8.63 22.37 -2.49
C ASP A 19 7.78 21.62 -1.46
N GLU A 20 6.51 21.36 -1.77
CA GLU A 20 5.61 20.58 -0.92
C GLU A 20 5.77 19.06 -1.11
N TYR A 21 6.64 18.62 -2.01
CA TYR A 21 6.83 17.20 -2.38
C TYR A 21 8.27 16.74 -2.10
N PRO A 22 8.51 15.42 -1.93
CA PRO A 22 9.87 14.91 -1.94
C PRO A 22 10.55 15.25 -3.27
N ASP A 23 11.83 15.62 -3.20
CA ASP A 23 12.63 15.90 -4.39
C ASP A 23 12.73 14.66 -5.29
N ILE A 24 12.97 14.88 -6.59
CA ILE A 24 13.02 13.81 -7.60
C ILE A 24 14.10 12.75 -7.33
N ASP A 25 15.13 13.12 -6.58
CA ASP A 25 16.27 12.29 -6.17
C ASP A 25 16.15 11.80 -4.72
N TYR A 26 14.98 12.03 -4.09
CA TYR A 26 14.68 11.54 -2.76
C TYR A 26 14.76 10.01 -2.72
N ALA A 27 15.80 9.51 -2.04
CA ALA A 27 16.19 8.10 -2.06
C ALA A 27 15.35 7.21 -1.13
N ASP A 28 14.69 7.79 -0.12
CA ASP A 28 13.96 7.04 0.88
C ASP A 28 12.60 6.57 0.34
N ARG A 29 12.53 5.26 0.09
CA ARG A 29 11.37 4.57 -0.48
C ARG A 29 10.19 4.53 0.47
N ASP A 30 10.42 4.45 1.78
CA ASP A 30 9.33 4.43 2.74
C ASP A 30 8.67 5.81 2.80
N GLY A 31 9.46 6.88 2.68
CA GLY A 31 8.93 8.24 2.56
C GLY A 31 8.03 8.39 1.33
N TRP A 32 8.45 7.88 0.17
CA TRP A 32 7.59 7.84 -1.02
C TRP A 32 6.31 7.02 -0.81
N ALA A 33 6.44 5.81 -0.29
CA ALA A 33 5.30 4.94 -0.02
C ALA A 33 4.30 5.59 0.94
N TRP A 34 4.80 6.29 1.95
CA TRP A 34 3.99 7.00 2.92
C TRP A 34 3.23 8.15 2.27
N GLU A 35 3.87 8.91 1.36
CA GLU A 35 3.21 9.99 0.64
C GLU A 35 2.01 9.54 -0.19
N PHE A 36 2.07 8.33 -0.76
CA PHE A 36 0.91 7.73 -1.43
C PHE A 36 -0.14 7.27 -0.42
N LEU A 37 0.25 6.59 0.65
CA LEU A 37 -0.69 6.08 1.65
C LEU A 37 -1.49 7.20 2.34
N ARG A 38 -0.84 8.28 2.78
CA ARG A 38 -1.47 9.42 3.48
C ARG A 38 -2.50 10.20 2.63
N ARG A 39 -2.49 9.99 1.31
CA ARG A 39 -3.46 10.56 0.35
C ARG A 39 -4.66 9.66 0.10
N SER A 40 -4.69 8.45 0.67
CA SER A 40 -5.87 7.59 0.65
C SER A 40 -6.96 8.13 1.57
N THR A 41 -8.14 8.45 1.03
CA THR A 41 -9.30 8.82 1.86
C THR A 41 -9.67 7.69 2.82
N ARG A 42 -9.56 6.44 2.36
CA ARG A 42 -9.84 5.26 3.19
C ARG A 42 -8.87 5.14 4.36
N TYR A 43 -7.58 5.39 4.16
CA TYR A 43 -6.61 5.43 5.26
C TYR A 43 -6.97 6.52 6.27
N ALA A 44 -7.23 7.74 5.78
CA ALA A 44 -7.54 8.87 6.65
C ALA A 44 -8.82 8.65 7.47
N ALA A 45 -9.88 8.12 6.86
CA ALA A 45 -11.12 7.78 7.55
C ALA A 45 -10.91 6.68 8.61
N ASN A 46 -10.20 5.61 8.26
CA ASN A 46 -9.91 4.53 9.20
C ASN A 46 -9.02 5.01 10.36
N TYR A 47 -8.06 5.91 10.10
CA TYR A 47 -7.23 6.48 11.15
C TYR A 47 -8.07 7.32 12.13
N ALA A 48 -8.99 8.14 11.61
CA ALA A 48 -9.90 8.92 12.45
C ALA A 48 -10.82 8.02 13.31
N ALA A 49 -11.32 6.91 12.74
CA ALA A 49 -12.09 5.92 13.48
C ALA A 49 -11.25 5.26 14.60
N LEU A 50 -10.02 4.83 14.29
CA LEU A 50 -9.09 4.29 15.27
C LEU A 50 -8.85 5.28 16.43
N GLN A 51 -8.64 6.56 16.14
CA GLN A 51 -8.46 7.60 17.16
C GLN A 51 -9.71 7.78 18.04
N ALA A 52 -10.91 7.65 17.46
CA ALA A 52 -12.16 7.73 18.22
C ALA A 52 -12.37 6.51 19.12
N GLU A 53 -12.09 5.30 18.62
CA GLU A 53 -12.26 4.04 19.35
C GLU A 53 -11.22 3.89 20.48
N THR A 54 -9.95 4.21 20.20
CA THR A 54 -8.87 4.09 21.19
C THR A 54 -8.95 5.12 22.31
N ARG A 55 -9.71 6.21 22.14
CA ARG A 55 -9.87 7.26 23.17
C ARG A 55 -10.57 6.75 24.44
N TYR A 56 -11.46 5.76 24.30
CA TYR A 56 -12.26 5.23 25.41
C TYR A 56 -11.98 3.75 25.70
N ALA A 57 -11.10 3.12 24.92
CA ALA A 57 -10.74 1.72 25.10
C ALA A 57 -9.79 1.53 26.30
N ILE A 58 -9.92 0.38 26.97
CA ILE A 58 -8.94 -0.09 27.95
C ILE A 58 -7.62 -0.38 27.23
N ALA A 59 -6.48 -0.22 27.92
CA ALA A 59 -5.14 -0.28 27.33
C ALA A 59 -4.90 -1.51 26.42
N ASP A 60 -5.31 -2.71 26.85
CA ASP A 60 -5.12 -3.95 26.08
C ASP A 60 -5.96 -3.97 24.80
N SER A 61 -7.19 -3.46 24.87
CA SER A 61 -8.07 -3.35 23.70
C SER A 61 -7.55 -2.28 22.72
N ALA A 62 -7.04 -1.16 23.23
CA ALA A 62 -6.43 -0.13 22.40
C ALA A 62 -5.17 -0.64 21.68
N ALA A 63 -4.36 -1.48 22.33
CA ALA A 63 -3.20 -2.12 21.70
C ALA A 63 -3.63 -3.05 20.55
N SER A 64 -4.61 -3.93 20.80
CA SER A 64 -5.14 -4.84 19.78
C SER A 64 -5.68 -4.11 18.54
N LEU A 65 -6.42 -3.01 18.73
CA LEU A 65 -6.94 -2.21 17.62
C LEU A 65 -5.83 -1.54 16.79
N ARG A 66 -4.75 -1.10 17.46
CA ARG A 66 -3.58 -0.53 16.77
C ARG A 66 -2.83 -1.58 15.98
N ASP A 67 -2.66 -2.78 16.54
CA ASP A 67 -2.01 -3.89 15.86
C ASP A 67 -2.79 -4.29 14.61
N GLU A 68 -4.12 -4.48 14.71
CA GLU A 68 -4.96 -4.77 13.55
C GLU A 68 -4.89 -3.67 12.49
N PHE A 69 -4.85 -2.41 12.90
CA PHE A 69 -4.68 -1.27 11.98
C PHE A 69 -3.34 -1.33 11.24
N CYS A 70 -2.24 -1.58 11.97
CA CYS A 70 -0.91 -1.75 11.39
C CYS A 70 -0.89 -2.93 10.40
N LEU A 71 -1.52 -4.05 10.76
CA LEU A 71 -1.63 -5.23 9.92
C LEU A 71 -2.39 -4.93 8.61
N ARG A 72 -3.49 -4.18 8.70
CA ARG A 72 -4.32 -3.84 7.55
C ARG A 72 -3.58 -2.97 6.53
N TRP A 73 -2.71 -2.08 6.99
CA TRP A 73 -2.06 -1.05 6.19
C TRP A 73 -0.57 -1.29 5.94
N HIS A 74 0.01 -2.36 6.49
CA HIS A 74 1.42 -2.71 6.33
C HIS A 74 2.36 -1.60 6.81
N ILE A 75 2.06 -1.04 7.99
CA ILE A 75 2.82 0.04 8.63
C ILE A 75 3.30 -0.38 10.02
N SER A 76 4.41 0.20 10.47
CA SER A 76 4.96 -0.09 11.80
C SER A 76 4.13 0.49 12.95
N THR A 77 3.44 1.60 12.72
CA THR A 77 2.64 2.31 13.73
C THR A 77 1.55 3.12 13.05
N PRO A 78 0.37 3.33 13.67
CA PRO A 78 -0.63 4.25 13.13
C PRO A 78 -0.09 5.68 13.18
N ALA A 79 -0.16 6.41 12.07
CA ALA A 79 0.34 7.77 11.97
C ALA A 79 -0.72 8.70 11.38
N ASP A 80 -0.71 9.95 11.82
CA ASP A 80 -1.61 10.97 11.29
C ASP A 80 -1.31 11.18 9.79
N PRO A 81 -2.31 11.05 8.90
CA PRO A 81 -2.13 11.36 7.49
C PRO A 81 -1.88 12.86 7.20
N ALA A 82 -1.69 13.71 8.21
CA ALA A 82 -1.11 15.05 8.11
C ALA A 82 0.43 15.07 8.22
N THR A 83 1.05 14.04 8.83
CA THR A 83 2.51 13.89 9.03
C THR A 83 3.30 13.71 7.71
N ARG A 84 4.19 14.64 7.34
CA ARG A 84 4.94 14.61 6.07
C ARG A 84 6.06 13.55 6.06
N TRP A 85 6.58 13.23 4.87
CA TRP A 85 7.63 12.23 4.67
C TRP A 85 8.93 12.41 5.48
N LEU A 86 9.30 13.66 5.80
CA LEU A 86 10.50 13.99 6.60
C LEU A 86 10.28 13.89 8.10
N ALA A 87 9.04 13.73 8.55
CA ALA A 87 8.73 13.74 9.97
C ALA A 87 9.20 12.44 10.63
N PRO A 88 9.80 12.50 11.83
CA PRO A 88 10.29 11.31 12.53
C PRO A 88 9.16 10.37 12.98
N GLU A 89 7.93 10.88 13.11
CA GLU A 89 6.74 10.09 13.48
C GLU A 89 6.14 9.32 12.28
N ARG A 90 6.74 9.45 11.10
CA ARG A 90 6.33 8.70 9.91
C ARG A 90 6.46 7.20 10.14
N PRO A 91 5.48 6.38 9.73
CA PRO A 91 5.60 4.94 9.86
C PRO A 91 6.58 4.38 8.83
N ALA A 92 7.30 3.34 9.22
CA ALA A 92 7.97 2.47 8.26
C ALA A 92 6.92 1.64 7.53
N ILE A 93 7.09 1.46 6.22
CA ILE A 93 6.18 0.69 5.39
C ILE A 93 6.90 -0.61 5.07
N GLY A 94 6.52 -1.67 5.76
CA GLY A 94 7.20 -2.96 5.68
C GLY A 94 6.25 -4.06 5.26
N GLN A 95 6.81 -5.12 4.64
CA GLN A 95 6.17 -6.43 4.76
C GLN A 95 6.06 -6.70 6.24
N ILE A 96 4.82 -6.76 6.73
CA ILE A 96 4.55 -7.22 8.08
C ILE A 96 5.28 -8.56 8.24
N ALA A 97 5.93 -8.70 9.39
CA ALA A 97 6.46 -9.94 9.92
C ALA A 97 5.50 -11.12 9.68
N PRO A 98 6.01 -12.37 9.63
CA PRO A 98 5.16 -13.56 9.56
C PRO A 98 3.97 -13.43 10.50
N ALA A 99 2.75 -13.65 10.01
CA ALA A 99 1.63 -13.88 10.91
C ALA A 99 1.94 -15.22 11.63
N ILE A 100 2.42 -15.13 12.86
CA ILE A 100 2.66 -16.32 13.70
C ILE A 100 1.33 -16.66 14.37
N PHE A 101 0.60 -17.59 13.78
CA PHE A 101 -0.57 -18.18 14.42
C PHE A 101 -0.11 -19.02 15.62
N ARG A 102 -0.54 -18.65 16.82
CA ARG A 102 -0.26 -19.42 18.04
C ARG A 102 -1.40 -20.42 18.30
N PRO A 103 -1.11 -21.65 18.76
CA PRO A 103 -2.13 -22.70 18.96
C PRO A 103 -3.27 -22.35 19.93
N LEU A 104 -3.10 -21.32 20.77
CA LEU A 104 -4.09 -20.98 21.81
C LEU A 104 -5.42 -20.43 21.26
N GLU A 105 -5.45 -20.03 19.98
CA GLU A 105 -6.63 -19.49 19.30
C GLU A 105 -7.42 -20.56 18.52
N MET A 106 -7.07 -21.84 18.67
CA MET A 106 -7.71 -22.94 17.94
C MET A 106 -8.85 -23.58 18.73
N PRO A 107 -10.07 -23.73 18.17
CA PRO A 107 -11.07 -24.59 18.78
C PRO A 107 -10.62 -26.05 18.67
N ALA A 108 -10.35 -26.68 19.81
CA ALA A 108 -10.10 -28.11 19.89
C ALA A 108 -11.41 -28.87 19.70
N MET A 109 -11.70 -29.29 18.47
CA MET A 109 -12.70 -30.32 18.20
C MET A 109 -11.96 -31.55 17.70
N ASP A 110 -12.01 -32.61 18.51
CA ASP A 110 -11.69 -34.00 18.18
C ASP A 110 -10.46 -34.24 17.30
N GLY A 111 -9.27 -34.10 17.90
CA GLY A 111 -8.04 -34.76 17.43
C GLY A 111 -7.45 -34.28 16.09
N GLU A 112 -8.13 -33.38 15.38
CA GLU A 112 -7.65 -32.78 14.15
C GLU A 112 -7.65 -31.26 14.31
N CYS A 113 -6.45 -30.68 14.50
CA CYS A 113 -6.23 -29.25 14.58
C CYS A 113 -6.43 -28.61 13.20
N PHE A 114 -7.66 -28.30 12.82
CA PHE A 114 -7.93 -27.49 11.62
C PHE A 114 -7.97 -26.01 11.98
N ALA A 115 -7.12 -25.21 11.33
CA ALA A 115 -7.37 -23.79 11.22
C ALA A 115 -8.57 -23.60 10.27
N THR A 116 -9.71 -23.17 10.80
CA THR A 116 -10.81 -22.65 9.97
C THR A 116 -10.57 -21.16 9.77
N THR A 117 -9.76 -20.82 8.77
CA THR A 117 -9.69 -19.43 8.30
C THR A 117 -10.86 -19.18 7.38
N HIS A 118 -11.70 -18.19 7.70
CA HIS A 118 -12.54 -17.60 6.68
C HIS A 118 -11.64 -16.83 5.71
N SER A 119 -11.91 -16.95 4.41
CA SER A 119 -11.19 -16.25 3.32
C SER A 119 -11.09 -14.72 3.51
N SER A 120 -11.82 -14.15 4.46
CA SER A 120 -11.80 -12.73 4.85
C SER A 120 -10.57 -12.30 5.64
N ASP A 121 -9.86 -13.23 6.30
CA ASP A 121 -8.93 -12.89 7.39
C ASP A 121 -7.47 -12.85 6.94
N ILE A 122 -7.19 -13.30 5.72
CA ILE A 122 -5.88 -13.19 5.07
C ILE A 122 -5.98 -12.09 4.02
N PRO A 123 -5.34 -10.93 4.21
CA PRO A 123 -5.30 -9.92 3.16
C PRO A 123 -4.49 -10.48 1.97
N MET A 124 -5.20 -10.95 0.94
CA MET A 124 -4.72 -11.48 -0.35
C MET A 124 -3.82 -10.55 -1.18
N THR A 125 -3.33 -9.45 -0.58
CA THR A 125 -2.56 -8.41 -1.25
C THR A 125 -1.13 -8.27 -0.71
N SER A 126 -0.79 -9.00 0.36
CA SER A 126 0.59 -9.26 0.77
C SER A 126 1.23 -10.13 -0.31
N ARG A 127 2.16 -9.58 -1.09
CA ARG A 127 2.88 -10.34 -2.14
C ARG A 127 3.77 -11.47 -1.60
N HIS A 128 3.89 -11.58 -0.28
CA HIS A 128 4.37 -12.73 0.45
C HIS A 128 3.44 -12.91 1.65
N ALA A 129 2.78 -14.06 1.76
CA ALA A 129 2.20 -14.50 3.02
C ALA A 129 3.15 -15.55 3.58
N LEU A 130 3.75 -15.26 4.72
CA LEU A 130 4.53 -16.21 5.49
C LEU A 130 3.54 -16.97 6.36
N VAL A 131 3.19 -18.18 5.92
CA VAL A 131 2.30 -19.07 6.65
C VAL A 131 3.15 -20.11 7.37
N ARG A 132 3.16 -20.07 8.70
CA ARG A 132 3.76 -21.10 9.55
C ARG A 132 2.64 -21.93 10.16
N VAL A 133 2.54 -23.20 9.76
CA VAL A 133 1.57 -24.16 10.33
C VAL A 133 2.32 -25.06 11.30
N CYS A 134 2.21 -24.78 12.60
CA CYS A 134 2.83 -25.59 13.65
C CYS A 134 1.87 -26.71 14.08
N LEU A 135 1.94 -27.87 13.41
CA LEU A 135 1.27 -29.10 13.85
C LEU A 135 2.28 -30.04 14.52
N ASP A 136 1.86 -30.84 15.50
CA ASP A 136 2.64 -31.97 16.05
C ASP A 136 2.71 -33.16 15.06
N GLN A 137 2.92 -32.85 13.78
CA GLN A 137 2.99 -33.78 12.66
C GLN A 137 4.28 -33.54 11.86
N ASP A 138 4.60 -34.47 10.97
CA ASP A 138 5.78 -34.35 10.11
C ASP A 138 5.67 -33.14 9.16
N ILE A 139 6.84 -32.67 8.71
CA ILE A 139 6.99 -31.48 7.86
C ILE A 139 6.13 -31.56 6.59
N ARG A 140 5.93 -32.76 6.03
CA ARG A 140 5.12 -32.96 4.82
C ARG A 140 3.63 -32.75 5.10
N SER A 141 3.14 -33.14 6.27
CA SER A 141 1.75 -32.92 6.66
C SER A 141 1.47 -31.44 6.97
N GLN A 142 2.42 -30.75 7.61
CA GLN A 142 2.34 -29.29 7.80
C GLN A 142 2.31 -28.53 6.46
N LEU A 143 3.15 -28.93 5.49
CA LEU A 143 3.18 -28.36 4.14
C LEU A 143 1.84 -28.55 3.42
N LYS A 144 1.30 -29.77 3.47
CA LYS A 144 0.02 -30.10 2.82
C LYS A 144 -1.16 -29.35 3.46
N ALA A 145 -1.14 -29.16 4.78
CA ALA A 145 -2.14 -28.36 5.49
C ALA A 145 -2.06 -26.87 5.10
N ALA A 146 -0.85 -26.32 4.97
CA ALA A 146 -0.65 -24.95 4.49
C ALA A 146 -1.14 -24.76 3.04
N GLU A 147 -0.83 -25.70 2.15
CA GLU A 147 -1.32 -25.70 0.76
C GLU A 147 -2.85 -25.77 0.67
N GLN A 148 -3.49 -26.59 1.51
CA GLN A 148 -4.95 -26.70 1.59
C GLN A 148 -5.60 -25.43 2.15
N LEU A 149 -5.02 -24.82 3.18
CA LEU A 149 -5.46 -23.55 3.77
C LEU A 149 -5.42 -22.40 2.76
N LEU A 150 -4.41 -22.38 1.89
CA LEU A 150 -4.19 -21.28 0.96
C LEU A 150 -5.10 -21.29 -0.26
N GLY A 151 -5.66 -22.44 -0.65
CA GLY A 151 -6.86 -22.56 -1.49
C GLY A 151 -6.93 -21.76 -2.80
N THR A 152 -5.85 -21.15 -3.31
CA THR A 152 -5.90 -20.23 -4.47
C THR A 152 -4.85 -20.52 -5.55
N PRO A 153 -5.22 -20.50 -6.85
CA PRO A 153 -4.37 -20.99 -7.95
C PRO A 153 -3.28 -20.03 -8.42
N ARG A 154 -3.00 -18.93 -7.69
CA ARG A 154 -2.23 -17.79 -8.24
C ARG A 154 -0.85 -17.55 -7.61
N MET A 155 -0.45 -18.33 -6.61
CA MET A 155 0.87 -18.22 -5.98
C MET A 155 1.63 -19.53 -6.12
N THR A 156 2.89 -19.45 -6.53
CA THR A 156 3.76 -20.63 -6.63
C THR A 156 4.48 -20.78 -5.29
N PRO A 157 4.18 -21.82 -4.48
CA PRO A 157 4.87 -22.03 -3.22
C PRO A 157 6.34 -22.38 -3.48
N ARG A 158 7.25 -21.70 -2.80
CA ARG A 158 8.65 -22.11 -2.69
C ARG A 158 8.92 -22.55 -1.25
N PRO A 159 9.24 -23.83 -1.01
CA PRO A 159 9.69 -24.26 0.29
C PRO A 159 11.10 -23.73 0.53
N GLU A 160 11.26 -23.00 1.62
CA GLU A 160 12.54 -22.55 2.17
C GLU A 160 12.72 -23.16 3.57
N ILE A 161 13.94 -23.20 4.08
CA ILE A 161 14.24 -23.64 5.44
C ILE A 161 14.62 -22.38 6.22
N GLY A 162 13.82 -22.04 7.23
CA GLY A 162 14.09 -20.90 8.10
C GLY A 162 15.36 -21.12 8.93
N ASP A 163 15.85 -20.03 9.53
CA ASP A 163 17.08 -20.04 10.34
C ASP A 163 17.01 -20.99 11.56
N ASP A 164 15.81 -21.42 11.95
CA ASP A 164 15.52 -22.41 13.00
C ASP A 164 15.47 -23.87 12.50
N GLY A 165 15.80 -24.11 11.22
CA GLY A 165 15.74 -25.43 10.59
C GLY A 165 14.33 -25.90 10.25
N GLN A 166 13.31 -25.04 10.41
CA GLN A 166 11.92 -25.38 10.13
C GLN A 166 11.50 -24.98 8.71
N PRO A 167 10.59 -25.73 8.07
CA PRO A 167 10.09 -25.41 6.73
C PRO A 167 9.27 -24.11 6.75
N VAL A 168 9.58 -23.22 5.83
CA VAL A 168 8.89 -21.96 5.59
C VAL A 168 8.38 -21.98 4.15
N ILE A 169 7.07 -21.78 3.94
CA ILE A 169 6.55 -21.62 2.58
C ILE A 169 6.59 -20.14 2.23
N VAL A 170 7.46 -19.78 1.29
CA VAL A 170 7.52 -18.44 0.71
C VAL A 170 6.69 -18.44 -0.56
N LEU A 171 5.56 -17.73 -0.52
CA LEU A 171 4.74 -17.49 -1.70
C LEU A 171 5.39 -16.36 -2.51
N ALA A 172 6.02 -16.70 -3.64
CA ALA A 172 6.58 -15.72 -4.56
C ALA A 172 5.52 -15.29 -5.60
N PRO A 173 5.43 -13.98 -5.94
CA PRO A 173 4.44 -13.50 -6.89
C PRO A 173 4.78 -13.90 -8.34
N PRO A 174 3.78 -13.93 -9.25
CA PRO A 174 4.02 -13.90 -10.69
C PRO A 174 4.78 -12.61 -11.08
N LYS A 175 5.54 -12.67 -12.20
CA LYS A 175 6.38 -11.58 -12.72
C LYS A 175 5.68 -10.21 -12.65
N SER A 176 6.39 -9.19 -12.17
CA SER A 176 5.87 -7.83 -12.04
C SER A 176 5.53 -7.22 -13.41
N GLU A 177 4.24 -7.09 -13.73
CA GLU A 177 3.78 -6.35 -14.92
C GLU A 177 3.86 -4.83 -14.76
N PHE A 178 4.10 -4.33 -13.54
CA PHE A 178 4.10 -2.90 -13.22
C PHE A 178 5.50 -2.44 -12.79
N ARG A 179 6.09 -1.55 -13.58
CA ARG A 179 7.37 -0.90 -13.28
C ARG A 179 7.11 0.55 -12.87
N ILE A 180 7.53 0.90 -11.66
CA ILE A 180 7.52 2.28 -11.17
C ILE A 180 8.93 2.80 -11.30
N ILE A 181 9.10 3.92 -12.01
CA ILE A 181 10.39 4.61 -12.14
C ILE A 181 10.44 5.67 -11.04
N LEU A 182 11.42 5.58 -10.14
CA LEU A 182 11.51 6.44 -8.95
C LEU A 182 11.46 7.93 -9.29
N ARG A 183 12.21 8.35 -10.33
CA ARG A 183 12.27 9.75 -10.79
C ARG A 183 10.92 10.32 -11.26
N HIS A 184 9.94 9.47 -11.55
CA HIS A 184 8.60 9.90 -11.94
C HIS A 184 7.66 10.05 -10.73
N LEU A 185 8.01 9.53 -9.55
CA LEU A 185 7.13 9.54 -8.38
C LEU A 185 6.73 10.95 -7.95
N HIS A 186 7.64 11.92 -8.09
CA HIS A 186 7.35 13.34 -7.86
C HIS A 186 6.17 13.82 -8.72
N PHE A 187 6.22 13.59 -10.03
CA PHE A 187 5.16 14.01 -10.95
C PHE A 187 3.87 13.21 -10.76
N VAL A 188 3.99 11.91 -10.44
CA VAL A 188 2.85 11.04 -10.14
C VAL A 188 2.09 11.55 -8.91
N LEU A 189 2.81 11.91 -7.85
CA LEU A 189 2.23 12.41 -6.61
C LEU A 189 1.59 13.79 -6.78
N ARG A 190 2.23 14.69 -7.54
CA ARG A 190 1.66 16.00 -7.89
C ARG A 190 0.42 15.88 -8.75
N THR A 191 0.45 14.99 -9.74
CA THR A 191 -0.73 14.67 -10.57
C THR A 191 -1.89 14.17 -9.70
N LEU A 192 -1.60 13.33 -8.70
CA LEU A 192 -2.61 12.85 -7.75
C LEU A 192 -3.28 14.00 -6.97
N ASP A 193 -2.51 14.94 -6.43
CA ASP A 193 -3.07 16.09 -5.70
C ASP A 193 -3.87 17.03 -6.63
N ALA A 194 -3.44 17.21 -7.88
CA ALA A 194 -4.18 17.98 -8.88
C ALA A 194 -5.57 17.38 -9.13
N LEU A 195 -5.65 16.06 -9.27
CA LEU A 195 -6.90 15.34 -9.48
C LEU A 195 -7.77 15.31 -8.23
N ALA A 196 -7.17 15.10 -7.06
CA ALA A 196 -7.90 15.15 -5.80
C ALA A 196 -8.57 16.53 -5.61
N GLY A 197 -7.91 17.61 -6.04
CA GLY A 197 -8.48 18.97 -6.07
C GLY A 197 -9.70 19.14 -6.98
N THR A 198 -9.91 18.26 -7.96
CA THR A 198 -11.10 18.27 -8.84
C THR A 198 -12.27 17.43 -8.32
N GLY A 199 -12.12 16.78 -7.17
CA GLY A 199 -13.21 16.00 -6.56
C GLY A 199 -13.39 14.61 -7.18
N MET A 200 -12.30 13.94 -7.54
CA MET A 200 -12.31 12.56 -8.05
C MET A 200 -13.13 11.61 -7.16
N SER A 201 -14.30 11.22 -7.65
CA SER A 201 -15.22 10.29 -6.98
C SER A 201 -14.78 8.83 -7.18
N ALA A 202 -15.19 7.95 -6.26
CA ALA A 202 -15.03 6.51 -6.37
C ALA A 202 -15.73 5.89 -7.59
N ASP A 203 -16.77 6.55 -8.09
CA ASP A 203 -17.57 6.09 -9.23
C ASP A 203 -17.02 6.58 -10.58
N ALA A 204 -16.05 7.51 -10.58
CA ALA A 204 -15.44 7.99 -11.81
C ALA A 204 -14.55 6.89 -12.39
N ASP A 205 -14.81 6.47 -13.63
CA ASP A 205 -13.91 5.56 -14.29
C ASP A 205 -12.59 6.32 -14.53
N ILE A 206 -11.45 5.74 -14.14
CA ILE A 206 -10.15 6.32 -14.47
C ILE A 206 -9.92 6.39 -15.98
N PHE A 207 -10.66 5.58 -16.73
CA PHE A 207 -10.71 5.59 -18.18
C PHE A 207 -11.71 6.61 -18.75
N ASP A 208 -12.50 7.28 -17.92
CA ASP A 208 -13.37 8.36 -18.40
C ASP A 208 -12.54 9.53 -18.98
N PRO A 209 -13.09 10.27 -19.94
CA PRO A 209 -12.43 11.43 -20.52
C PRO A 209 -12.30 12.54 -19.48
N TRP A 210 -11.16 12.56 -18.79
CA TRP A 210 -10.74 13.67 -17.93
C TRP A 210 -10.78 15.00 -18.70
N PRO A 211 -11.04 16.14 -18.01
CA PRO A 211 -11.01 17.44 -18.66
C PRO A 211 -9.62 17.64 -19.26
N THR A 212 -9.56 17.64 -20.59
CA THR A 212 -8.32 17.85 -21.36
C THR A 212 -7.61 19.13 -20.91
N SER A 213 -8.35 20.14 -20.44
CA SER A 213 -7.83 21.38 -19.86
C SER A 213 -6.94 21.15 -18.63
N LEU A 214 -7.34 20.30 -17.68
CA LEU A 214 -6.52 20.01 -16.49
C LEU A 214 -5.23 19.29 -16.87
N LEU A 215 -5.32 18.29 -17.74
CA LEU A 215 -4.14 17.54 -18.19
C LEU A 215 -3.16 18.45 -18.94
N GLN A 216 -3.68 19.37 -19.77
CA GLN A 216 -2.87 20.38 -20.45
C GLN A 216 -2.24 21.35 -19.45
N GLU A 217 -2.95 21.75 -18.40
CA GLU A 217 -2.43 22.63 -17.36
C GLU A 217 -1.29 21.97 -16.57
N ILE A 218 -1.45 20.69 -16.21
CA ILE A 218 -0.39 19.91 -15.54
C ILE A 218 0.85 19.83 -16.43
N VAL A 219 0.67 19.50 -17.72
CA VAL A 219 1.78 19.47 -18.69
C VAL A 219 2.46 20.84 -18.79
N HIS A 220 1.69 21.92 -18.91
CA HIS A 220 2.23 23.27 -19.03
C HIS A 220 3.06 23.66 -17.80
N THR A 221 2.53 23.38 -16.61
CA THR A 221 3.20 23.68 -15.33
C THR A 221 4.52 22.93 -15.22
N PHE A 222 4.52 21.61 -15.49
CA PHE A 222 5.75 20.82 -15.36
C PHE A 222 6.79 21.16 -16.43
N ARG A 223 6.37 21.49 -17.66
CA ARG A 223 7.28 22.00 -18.70
C ARG A 223 7.93 23.30 -18.27
N HIS A 224 7.14 24.27 -17.80
CA HIS A 224 7.67 25.55 -17.35
C HIS A 224 8.70 25.39 -16.22
N GLU A 225 8.44 24.51 -15.24
CA GLU A 225 9.40 24.20 -14.19
C GLU A 225 10.65 23.51 -14.74
N SER A 226 10.51 22.56 -15.66
CA SER A 226 11.65 21.91 -16.32
C SER A 226 12.51 22.90 -17.11
N ASP A 227 11.88 23.80 -17.88
CA ASP A 227 12.56 24.82 -18.69
C ASP A 227 13.30 25.85 -17.81
N SER A 228 12.85 26.03 -16.56
CA SER A 228 13.54 26.85 -15.56
C SER A 228 14.78 26.19 -14.93
N GLY A 229 15.09 24.94 -15.31
CA GLY A 229 16.21 24.16 -14.76
C GLY A 229 15.90 23.53 -13.40
N ARG A 230 14.63 23.50 -12.96
CA ARG A 230 14.21 22.88 -11.69
C ARG A 230 14.40 21.37 -11.70
N PHE A 231 14.26 20.74 -12.87
CA PHE A 231 14.34 19.30 -13.04
C PHE A 231 15.36 18.91 -14.12
N PRO A 232 15.91 17.68 -14.08
CA PRO A 232 16.85 17.17 -15.05
C PRO A 232 16.28 17.16 -16.47
N ASP A 233 17.16 17.41 -17.43
CA ASP A 233 16.85 17.30 -18.85
C ASP A 233 16.38 15.88 -19.24
N GLY A 234 15.55 15.81 -20.26
CA GLY A 234 15.09 14.54 -20.85
C GLY A 234 13.80 13.98 -20.25
N LEU A 235 13.10 14.74 -19.40
CA LEU A 235 11.73 14.44 -19.00
C LEU A 235 10.75 14.92 -20.07
N ASP A 236 9.96 14.00 -20.61
CA ASP A 236 8.99 14.29 -21.65
C ASP A 236 7.59 14.50 -21.05
N PHE A 237 7.20 15.77 -20.95
CA PHE A 237 5.90 16.17 -20.44
C PHE A 237 4.88 16.21 -21.59
N ARG A 238 4.06 15.17 -21.71
CA ARG A 238 2.93 15.09 -22.66
C ARG A 238 1.66 14.65 -21.92
N VAL A 239 0.49 14.95 -22.51
CA VAL A 239 -0.81 14.53 -21.94
C VAL A 239 -0.86 13.02 -21.71
N ASP A 240 -0.33 12.22 -22.63
CA ASP A 240 -0.29 10.76 -22.49
C ASP A 240 0.60 10.31 -21.32
N ALA A 241 1.71 11.02 -21.07
CA ALA A 241 2.57 10.75 -19.92
C ALA A 241 1.82 11.05 -18.61
N VAL A 242 1.11 12.18 -18.54
CA VAL A 242 0.27 12.52 -17.39
C VAL A 242 -0.79 11.44 -17.18
N ARG A 243 -1.51 10.99 -18.21
CA ARG A 243 -2.47 9.87 -18.08
C ARG A 243 -1.82 8.61 -17.49
N GLY A 244 -0.62 8.26 -17.95
CA GLY A 244 0.16 7.16 -17.38
C GLY A 244 0.50 7.36 -15.90
N TRP A 245 0.84 8.59 -15.50
CA TRP A 245 1.06 8.94 -14.10
C TRP A 245 -0.21 8.85 -13.26
N MET A 246 -1.37 9.19 -13.81
CA MET A 246 -2.66 9.03 -13.10
C MET A 246 -2.94 7.56 -12.78
N GLN A 247 -2.78 6.68 -13.78
CA GLN A 247 -2.94 5.23 -13.58
C GLN A 247 -1.93 4.70 -12.56
N THR A 248 -0.70 5.22 -12.60
CA THR A 248 0.35 4.88 -11.64
C THR A 248 -0.04 5.32 -10.23
N ALA A 249 -0.51 6.56 -10.05
CA ALA A 249 -0.93 7.10 -8.77
C ALA A 249 -2.08 6.29 -8.16
N TYR A 250 -3.10 5.98 -8.96
CA TYR A 250 -4.21 5.14 -8.52
C TYR A 250 -3.73 3.77 -8.05
N ARG A 251 -2.84 3.11 -8.81
CA ARG A 251 -2.27 1.82 -8.42
C ARG A 251 -1.45 1.94 -7.12
N CYS A 252 -0.68 3.02 -6.98
CA CYS A 252 0.12 3.27 -5.77
C CYS A 252 -0.77 3.36 -4.53
N VAL A 253 -1.91 4.04 -4.61
CA VAL A 253 -2.80 4.24 -3.45
C VAL A 253 -3.81 3.10 -3.28
N MET A 254 -4.60 2.79 -4.31
CA MET A 254 -5.76 1.90 -4.22
C MET A 254 -5.40 0.41 -4.34
N ALA A 255 -4.41 0.08 -5.17
CA ALA A 255 -3.94 -1.29 -5.36
C ALA A 255 -2.77 -1.65 -4.43
N ARG A 256 -2.59 -0.90 -3.33
CA ARG A 256 -1.48 -1.02 -2.38
C ARG A 256 -0.09 -0.98 -3.04
N GLY A 257 0.05 -0.27 -4.15
CA GLY A 257 1.33 -0.12 -4.85
C GLY A 257 2.39 0.59 -4.00
N TYR A 258 2.01 1.35 -2.98
CA TYR A 258 2.94 1.91 -1.99
C TYR A 258 3.81 0.84 -1.31
N ILE A 259 3.29 -0.38 -1.11
CA ILE A 259 4.08 -1.50 -0.56
C ILE A 259 5.19 -1.91 -1.54
N GLN A 260 4.93 -1.85 -2.85
CA GLN A 260 5.91 -2.19 -3.88
C GLN A 260 7.02 -1.14 -3.97
N ILE A 261 6.68 0.13 -3.73
CA ILE A 261 7.64 1.23 -3.61
C ILE A 261 8.57 0.96 -2.42
N ALA A 262 8.00 0.75 -1.23
CA ALA A 262 8.76 0.52 -0.01
C ALA A 262 9.69 -0.70 -0.11
N THR A 263 9.17 -1.82 -0.63
CA THR A 263 9.92 -3.08 -0.76
C THR A 263 10.92 -3.11 -1.92
N GLY A 264 11.04 -2.03 -2.69
CA GLY A 264 12.04 -1.97 -3.76
C GLY A 264 11.77 -2.85 -4.96
N GLN A 265 10.52 -3.28 -5.16
CA GLN A 265 10.09 -3.98 -6.38
C GLN A 265 9.96 -3.03 -7.59
N THR A 266 10.52 -1.83 -7.47
CA THR A 266 10.59 -0.77 -8.45
C THR A 266 11.93 -0.81 -9.18
N VAL A 267 11.94 -0.68 -10.51
CA VAL A 267 13.18 -0.58 -11.29
C VAL A 267 13.69 0.86 -11.18
N ILE A 268 14.94 1.02 -10.74
CA ILE A 268 15.67 2.30 -10.75
C ILE A 268 16.13 2.59 -12.18
#